data_AF-A0A6I3SXP9-F1
#
_entry.id   AF-A0A6I3SXP9-F1
#
_cell.length_a   1.000
_cell.length_b   1.000
_cell.length_c   1.000
_cell.angle_alpha   90.00
_cell.angle_beta   90.00
_cell.angle_gamma   90.00
#
_symmetry.space_group_name_H-M   'P 1'
#
loop_
_entity.id
_entity.type
_entity.pdbx_description
1 polymer ?
#
loop_
_entity_poly.entity_id
_entity_poly.type
_entity_poly.pdbx_seq_one_letter_code
_entity_poly.pdbx_strand_id
1 'polypeptide(L)'
;MGADVKRAPIRPDWWRKTFAGAVLGATLAFALAGLFAWVGPGGIAAPEKSQFVMWSIAPVWMTVFGFVWLFRTGTHALLWLGGANLLAWGLLLYVRG
;
A
#
# COMPACT_ATOMS: atom_id res chain seq x y z
N MET A 1 27.68 -34.17 26.29
CA MET A 1 27.02 -32.94 26.76
C MET A 1 26.50 -32.23 25.51
N GLY A 2 25.27 -32.53 25.10
CA GLY A 2 24.67 -31.93 23.90
C GLY A 2 24.27 -30.49 24.21
N ALA A 3 24.82 -29.51 23.50
CA ALA A 3 24.40 -28.14 23.65
C ALA A 3 22.95 -28.01 23.16
N ASP A 4 22.05 -27.67 24.09
CA ASP A 4 20.66 -27.37 23.80
C ASP A 4 20.62 -26.10 22.93
N VAL A 5 20.48 -26.26 21.62
CA VAL A 5 20.35 -25.14 20.69
C VAL A 5 18.96 -24.53 20.90
N LYS A 6 18.86 -23.56 21.81
CA LYS A 6 17.65 -22.74 21.97
C LYS A 6 17.35 -22.04 20.65
N ARG A 7 16.38 -22.58 19.89
CA ARG A 7 15.88 -21.96 18.66
C ARG A 7 15.35 -20.56 19.01
N ALA A 8 15.78 -19.55 18.26
CA ALA A 8 15.30 -18.20 18.45
C ALA A 8 13.75 -18.17 18.40
N PRO A 9 13.08 -17.47 19.34
CA PRO A 9 11.63 -17.43 19.37
C PRO A 9 11.09 -16.82 18.08
N ILE A 10 10.12 -17.49 17.47
CA ILE A 10 9.42 -17.00 16.27
C ILE A 10 8.75 -15.68 16.65
N ARG A 11 9.25 -14.55 16.10
CA ARG A 11 8.63 -13.25 16.31
C ARG A 11 7.40 -13.13 15.41
N PRO A 12 6.21 -12.82 15.95
CA PRO A 12 4.99 -12.73 15.17
C PRO A 12 4.90 -11.38 14.43
N ASP A 13 5.80 -11.15 13.48
CA ASP A 13 5.79 -9.93 12.65
C ASP A 13 4.68 -9.95 11.59
N TRP A 14 4.02 -11.10 11.40
CA TRP A 14 2.97 -11.32 10.43
C TRP A 14 1.78 -10.38 10.61
N TRP A 15 1.37 -10.10 11.85
CA TRP A 15 0.26 -9.20 12.15
C TRP A 15 0.51 -7.78 11.64
N ARG A 16 1.73 -7.27 11.86
CA ARG A 16 2.12 -5.93 11.41
C ARG A 16 2.17 -5.84 9.88
N LYS A 17 2.65 -6.91 9.22
CA LYS A 17 2.65 -7.01 7.76
C LYS A 17 1.22 -7.06 7.20
N THR A 18 0.36 -7.91 7.75
CA THR A 18 -1.05 -7.98 7.34
C THR A 18 -1.73 -6.63 7.51
N PHE A 19 -1.53 -5.96 8.65
CA PHE A 19 -2.09 -4.62 8.87
C PHE A 19 -1.54 -3.59 7.88
N ALA A 20 -0.21 -3.58 7.65
CA ALA A 20 0.41 -2.67 6.69
C ALA A 20 -0.14 -2.88 5.28
N GLY A 21 -0.22 -4.13 4.80
CA GLY A 21 -0.79 -4.44 3.48
C GLY A 21 -2.28 -4.13 3.39
N ALA A 22 -3.07 -4.48 4.41
CA ALA A 22 -4.51 -4.27 4.42
C ALA A 22 -4.86 -2.79 4.44
N VAL A 23 -4.33 -2.05 5.40
CA VAL A 23 -4.74 -0.66 5.66
C VAL A 23 -3.88 0.32 4.87
N LEU A 24 -2.55 0.25 5.00
CA LEU A 24 -1.66 1.18 4.28
C LEU A 24 -1.64 0.87 2.77
N GLY A 25 -1.75 -0.39 2.38
CA GLY A 25 -1.89 -0.76 0.97
C GLY A 25 -3.20 -0.26 0.36
N ALA A 26 -4.34 -0.38 1.06
CA ALA A 26 -5.62 0.12 0.55
C ALA A 26 -5.63 1.64 0.41
N THR A 27 -5.18 2.35 1.45
CA THR A 27 -5.09 3.82 1.43
C THR A 27 -4.17 4.33 0.33
N LEU A 28 -3.06 3.63 0.06
CA LEU A 28 -2.17 3.94 -1.07
C LEU A 28 -2.88 3.73 -2.41
N ALA A 29 -3.59 2.61 -2.58
CA ALA A 29 -4.33 2.33 -3.81
C ALA A 29 -5.39 3.41 -4.10
N PHE A 30 -6.12 3.88 -3.08
CA PHE A 30 -7.06 4.99 -3.23
C PHE A 30 -6.35 6.31 -3.61
N ALA A 31 -5.20 6.62 -3.01
CA ALA A 31 -4.46 7.83 -3.33
C ALA A 31 -3.96 7.82 -4.78
N LEU A 32 -3.43 6.68 -5.25
CA LEU A 32 -2.96 6.51 -6.63
C LEU A 32 -4.11 6.55 -7.64
N ALA A 33 -5.23 5.87 -7.34
CA ALA A 33 -6.43 5.93 -8.18
C ALA A 33 -6.99 7.37 -8.25
N GLY A 34 -6.97 8.09 -7.12
CA GLY A 34 -7.32 9.51 -7.06
C GLY A 34 -6.38 10.38 -7.89
N LEU A 35 -5.07 10.18 -7.81
CA LEU A 35 -4.09 10.90 -8.64
C LEU A 35 -4.34 10.65 -10.13
N PHE A 36 -4.60 9.40 -10.51
CA PHE A 36 -4.96 9.07 -11.89
C PHE A 36 -6.28 9.75 -12.31
N ALA A 37 -7.25 9.84 -11.41
CA ALA A 37 -8.51 10.53 -11.67
C ALA A 37 -8.31 12.04 -11.94
N TRP A 38 -7.39 12.70 -11.23
CA TRP A 38 -7.17 14.15 -11.33
C TRP A 38 -6.15 14.54 -12.42
N VAL A 39 -5.04 13.82 -12.54
CA VAL A 39 -3.96 14.11 -13.51
C VAL A 39 -4.20 13.40 -14.85
N GLY A 40 -4.98 12.31 -14.86
CA GLY A 40 -5.18 11.51 -16.06
C GLY A 40 -5.91 12.25 -17.17
N PRO A 41 -5.63 11.94 -18.44
CA PRO A 41 -6.24 12.57 -19.61
C PRO A 41 -7.76 12.42 -19.62
N GLY A 42 -8.48 13.40 -20.18
CA GLY A 42 -9.95 13.37 -20.33
C GLY A 42 -10.77 13.98 -19.20
N GLY A 43 -10.13 14.60 -18.18
CA GLY A 43 -10.83 15.26 -17.08
C GLY A 43 -11.52 14.28 -16.11
N ILE A 44 -12.21 14.80 -15.09
CA ILE A 44 -12.86 13.98 -14.04
C ILE A 44 -14.17 13.35 -14.54
N ALA A 45 -14.78 13.91 -15.58
CA ALA A 45 -16.11 13.52 -16.06
C ALA A 45 -16.13 12.46 -17.17
N ALA A 46 -14.97 11.95 -17.60
CA ALA A 46 -14.91 10.91 -18.64
C ALA A 46 -15.50 9.58 -18.09
N PRO A 47 -16.62 9.06 -18.64
CA PRO A 47 -17.33 7.90 -18.09
C PRO A 47 -16.46 6.63 -18.04
N GLU A 48 -15.71 6.39 -19.11
CA GLU A 48 -14.79 5.25 -19.27
C GLU A 48 -13.66 5.28 -18.21
N LYS A 49 -13.21 6.48 -17.86
CA LYS A 49 -12.13 6.70 -16.89
C LYS A 49 -12.59 6.40 -15.47
N SER A 50 -13.84 6.70 -15.13
CA SER A 50 -14.38 6.41 -13.79
C SER A 50 -14.41 4.91 -13.48
N GLN A 51 -14.80 4.09 -14.47
CA GLN A 51 -14.75 2.63 -14.35
C GLN A 51 -13.31 2.16 -14.18
N PHE A 52 -12.39 2.62 -15.03
CA PHE A 52 -10.98 2.25 -14.90
C PHE A 52 -10.38 2.63 -13.54
N VAL A 53 -10.64 3.86 -13.06
CA VAL A 53 -10.20 4.33 -11.73
C VAL A 53 -10.73 3.41 -10.64
N MET A 54 -12.04 3.11 -10.65
CA MET A 54 -12.67 2.23 -9.67
C MET A 54 -12.07 0.82 -9.69
N TRP A 55 -11.96 0.22 -10.88
CA TRP A 55 -11.44 -1.14 -11.04
C TRP A 55 -9.95 -1.25 -10.80
N SER A 56 -9.17 -0.16 -10.93
CA SER A 56 -7.73 -0.15 -10.67
C SER A 56 -7.37 -0.29 -9.18
N ILE A 57 -8.28 0.07 -8.27
CA ILE A 57 -8.01 0.07 -6.82
C ILE A 57 -7.73 -1.34 -6.32
N ALA A 58 -8.58 -2.32 -6.68
CA ALA A 58 -8.43 -3.71 -6.25
C ALA A 58 -7.11 -4.36 -6.70
N PRO A 59 -6.72 -4.36 -7.99
CA PRO A 59 -5.45 -4.94 -8.42
C PRO A 59 -4.25 -4.22 -7.82
N VAL A 60 -4.25 -2.87 -7.77
CA VAL A 60 -3.16 -2.12 -7.12
C VAL A 60 -3.04 -2.49 -5.65
N TRP A 61 -4.16 -2.55 -4.93
CA TRP A 61 -4.18 -2.94 -3.52
C TRP A 61 -3.65 -4.36 -3.31
N MET A 62 -4.14 -5.34 -4.07
CA MET A 62 -3.70 -6.74 -3.95
C MET A 62 -2.23 -6.93 -4.33
N THR A 63 -1.72 -6.22 -5.34
CA THR A 63 -0.29 -6.24 -5.68
C THR A 63 0.56 -5.69 -4.53
N VAL A 64 0.17 -4.55 -3.97
CA VAL A 64 0.87 -3.96 -2.81
C VAL A 64 0.79 -4.89 -1.59
N PHE A 65 -0.38 -5.48 -1.34
CA PHE A 65 -0.59 -6.46 -0.26
C PHE A 65 0.33 -7.67 -0.41
N GLY A 66 0.49 -8.20 -1.62
CA GLY A 66 1.44 -9.27 -1.93
C GLY A 66 2.89 -8.85 -1.68
N PHE A 67 3.28 -7.66 -2.12
CA PHE A 67 4.65 -7.14 -1.95
C PHE A 67 5.02 -6.84 -0.50
N VAL A 68 4.05 -6.66 0.41
CA VAL A 68 4.35 -6.49 1.84
C VAL A 68 5.15 -7.66 2.42
N TRP A 69 5.00 -8.86 1.85
CA TRP A 69 5.73 -10.03 2.30
C TRP A 69 7.21 -10.03 1.91
N LEU A 70 7.63 -9.20 0.95
CA LEU A 70 9.03 -9.01 0.58
C LEU A 70 9.83 -8.24 1.64
N PHE A 71 9.18 -7.50 2.54
CA PHE A 71 9.87 -6.78 3.61
C PHE A 71 10.41 -7.73 4.67
N ARG A 72 11.66 -7.53 5.13
CA ARG A 72 12.27 -8.35 6.18
C ARG A 72 11.57 -8.25 7.54
N THR A 73 10.94 -7.11 7.85
CA THR A 73 10.24 -6.90 9.13
C THR A 73 8.95 -6.12 8.95
N GLY A 74 8.00 -6.27 9.88
CA GLY A 74 6.74 -5.51 9.87
C GLY A 74 6.93 -4.00 10.02
N THR A 75 7.95 -3.57 10.79
CA THR A 75 8.28 -2.14 10.95
C THR A 75 8.73 -1.52 9.62
N HIS A 76 9.55 -2.23 8.84
CA HIS A 76 9.95 -1.74 7.52
C HIS A 76 8.75 -1.60 6.59
N ALA A 77 7.82 -2.55 6.59
CA ALA A 77 6.59 -2.46 5.81
C ALA A 77 5.75 -1.23 6.20
N LEU A 78 5.59 -0.97 7.51
CA LEU A 78 4.86 0.19 8.01
C LEU A 78 5.54 1.51 7.62
N LEU A 79 6.86 1.61 7.76
CA LEU A 79 7.61 2.83 7.43
C LEU A 79 7.55 3.13 5.93
N TRP A 80 7.79 2.12 5.08
CA TRP A 80 7.76 2.31 3.63
C TRP A 80 6.36 2.61 3.11
N LEU A 81 5.34 1.86 3.54
CA LEU A 81 3.96 2.13 3.10
C LEU A 81 3.39 3.40 3.71
N GLY A 82 3.78 3.75 4.94
CA GLY A 82 3.42 5.01 5.58
C GLY A 82 4.03 6.19 4.83
N GLY A 83 5.33 6.14 4.52
CA GLY A 83 6.00 7.16 3.73
C GLY A 83 5.40 7.29 2.32
N ALA A 84 5.13 6.18 1.64
CA ALA A 84 4.48 6.18 0.33
C ALA A 84 3.08 6.80 0.40
N ASN A 85 2.30 6.53 1.45
CA ASN A 85 1.00 7.17 1.67
C ASN A 85 1.13 8.68 1.86
N LEU A 86 2.03 9.13 2.73
CA LEU A 86 2.23 10.56 2.97
C LEU A 86 2.61 11.30 1.68
N LEU A 87 3.47 10.70 0.85
CA LEU A 87 3.84 11.26 -0.44
C LEU A 87 2.67 11.26 -1.43
N ALA A 88 1.94 10.14 -1.57
CA ALA A 88 0.84 10.02 -2.51
C ALA A 88 -0.33 10.95 -2.16
N TRP A 89 -0.70 11.01 -0.87
CA TRP A 89 -1.74 11.92 -0.38
C TRP A 89 -1.28 13.38 -0.44
N GLY A 90 -0.03 13.69 -0.10
CA GLY A 90 0.53 15.03 -0.24
C GLY A 90 0.48 15.52 -1.69
N LEU A 91 0.86 14.67 -2.64
CA LEU A 91 0.76 14.97 -4.07
C LEU A 91 -0.71 15.12 -4.52
N LEU A 92 -1.61 14.25 -4.04
CA LEU A 92 -3.02 14.34 -4.38
C LEU A 92 -3.65 15.64 -3.90
N LEU A 93 -3.32 16.07 -2.67
CA LEU A 93 -3.77 17.34 -2.13
C LEU A 93 -3.18 18.52 -2.90
N TYR A 94 -1.91 18.44 -3.28
CA TYR A 94 -1.25 19.46 -4.10
C TYR A 94 -1.89 19.61 -5.49
N VAL A 95 -2.29 18.50 -6.13
CA VAL A 95 -2.95 18.52 -7.46
C VAL A 95 -4.41 18.97 -7.37
N ARG A 96 -5.07 18.75 -6.22
CA ARG A 96 -6.48 19.13 -5.99
C ARG A 96 -6.68 20.57 -5.53
N GLY A 97 -5.70 21.13 -4.82
CA GLY A 97 -5.70 22.51 -4.33
C GLY A 97 -5.35 23.51 -5.41
#